data_AF-A0AAT9GJV8-F1
#
_entry.id   AF-A0AAT9GJV8-F1
#
_cell.length_a   1.000
_cell.length_b   1.000
_cell.length_c   1.000
_cell.angle_alpha   90.00
_cell.angle_beta   90.00
_cell.angle_gamma   90.00
#
_symmetry.space_group_name_H-M   'P 1'
#
loop_
_entity.id
_entity.type
_entity.pdbx_description
1 polymer ?
#
loop_
_entity_poly.entity_id
_entity_poly.type
_entity_poly.pdbx_seq_one_letter_code
_entity_poly.pdbx_strand_id
1 'polypeptide(L)'
;MESFFFFVAPIGFIYVAVVIDKVLNFERFKYLFPITAIVTALGIMNIQFYTGYFSKENTDRNKRIENARVYKDLSKYIDADTKVVINMNSHDDKNVMFYNPSITAYHWWPSKADMEKLLSQRIKVAAFRDHDQYVLPDYVRQYPYLQIIEVNLFSFE
;
A
#
# COMPACT_ATOMS: atom_id res chain seq x y z
N MET A 1 5.70 -21.29 25.40
CA MET A 1 4.93 -20.17 24.80
C MET A 1 3.72 -20.70 24.03
N GLU A 2 3.88 -21.76 23.25
CA GLU A 2 2.79 -22.43 22.50
C GLU A 2 1.65 -22.95 23.40
N SER A 3 1.97 -23.60 24.52
CA SER A 3 0.94 -24.14 25.44
C SER A 3 0.02 -23.07 26.06
N PHE A 4 0.51 -21.84 26.22
CA PHE A 4 -0.30 -20.71 26.69
C PHE A 4 -1.36 -20.32 25.66
N PHE A 5 -0.98 -20.27 24.39
CA PHE A 5 -1.88 -19.93 23.28
C PHE A 5 -2.91 -21.02 22.99
N PHE A 6 -2.54 -22.30 23.14
CA PHE A 6 -3.43 -23.42 22.81
C PHE A 6 -4.37 -23.85 23.94
N PHE A 7 -4.00 -23.64 25.21
CA PHE A 7 -4.82 -24.09 26.35
C PHE A 7 -5.32 -22.95 27.22
N VAL A 8 -4.47 -21.97 27.54
CA VAL A 8 -4.82 -20.89 28.48
C VAL A 8 -5.68 -19.83 27.80
N ALA A 9 -5.32 -19.41 26.58
CA ALA A 9 -6.04 -18.38 25.84
C ALA A 9 -7.50 -18.80 25.52
N PRO A 10 -7.80 -20.02 25.03
CA PRO A 10 -9.18 -20.43 24.76
C PRO A 10 -10.05 -20.46 26.02
N ILE A 11 -9.52 -20.95 27.14
CA ILE A 11 -10.23 -20.94 28.43
C ILE A 11 -10.50 -19.51 28.89
N GLY A 12 -9.51 -18.62 28.75
CA GLY A 12 -9.66 -17.19 29.03
C GLY A 12 -10.76 -16.56 28.17
N PHE A 13 -10.79 -16.84 26.87
CA PHE A 13 -11.82 -16.32 25.97
C PHE A 13 -13.21 -16.88 26.28
N ILE A 14 -13.33 -18.15 26.66
CA ILE A 14 -14.60 -18.74 27.11
C ILE A 14 -15.09 -18.01 28.37
N TYR A 15 -14.21 -17.76 29.34
CA TYR A 15 -14.57 -17.03 30.56
C TYR A 15 -15.02 -15.60 30.27
N VAL A 16 -14.28 -14.88 29.41
CA VAL A 16 -14.65 -13.54 28.96
C VAL A 16 -16.00 -13.55 28.24
N ALA A 17 -16.25 -14.52 27.37
CA ALA A 17 -17.53 -14.64 26.66
C ALA A 17 -18.71 -14.88 27.61
N VAL A 18 -18.55 -15.74 28.64
CA VAL A 18 -19.59 -15.99 29.64
C VAL A 18 -19.84 -14.75 30.52
N VAL A 19 -18.78 -14.01 30.87
CA VAL A 19 -18.92 -12.75 31.61
C VAL A 19 -19.66 -11.71 30.77
N ILE A 20 -19.30 -11.56 29.49
CA ILE A 20 -20.00 -10.67 28.57
C ILE A 20 -21.48 -11.09 28.45
N ASP A 21 -21.78 -12.36 28.22
CA ASP A 21 -23.15 -12.86 28.11
C ASP A 21 -23.98 -12.55 29.36
N LYS A 22 -23.43 -12.79 30.56
CA LYS A 22 -24.11 -12.46 31.82
C LYS A 22 -24.32 -10.96 32.02
N VAL A 23 -23.35 -10.13 31.63
CA VAL A 23 -23.46 -8.66 31.71
C VAL A 23 -24.48 -8.13 30.71
N LEU A 24 -24.54 -8.68 29.49
CA LEU A 24 -25.51 -8.32 28.46
C LEU A 24 -26.94 -8.71 28.83
N ASN A 25 -27.11 -9.86 29.47
CA ASN A 25 -28.42 -10.37 29.90
C ASN A 25 -28.90 -9.78 31.24
N PHE A 26 -28.10 -8.91 31.88
CA PHE A 26 -28.52 -8.16 33.06
C PHE A 26 -29.48 -7.04 32.63
N GLU A 27 -30.73 -7.03 33.12
CA GLU A 27 -31.80 -6.17 32.60
C GLU A 27 -31.45 -4.68 32.51
N ARG A 28 -30.63 -4.19 33.44
CA ARG A 28 -30.17 -2.80 33.49
C ARG A 28 -29.13 -2.45 32.42
N PHE A 29 -28.37 -3.43 31.94
CA PHE A 29 -27.28 -3.26 30.97
C PHE A 29 -27.67 -3.65 29.54
N LYS A 30 -28.78 -4.39 29.36
CA LYS A 30 -29.33 -4.78 28.06
C LYS A 30 -29.47 -3.60 27.08
N TYR A 31 -29.82 -2.42 27.59
CA TYR A 31 -29.94 -1.19 26.80
C TYR A 31 -28.70 -0.29 26.88
N LEU A 32 -27.91 -0.35 27.95
CA LEU A 32 -26.69 0.47 28.09
C LEU A 32 -25.54 -0.05 27.25
N PHE A 33 -25.37 -1.37 27.13
CA PHE A 33 -24.28 -1.95 26.36
C PHE A 33 -24.30 -1.54 24.87
N PRO A 34 -25.39 -1.70 24.10
CA PRO A 34 -25.40 -1.28 22.70
C PRO A 34 -25.13 0.22 22.54
N ILE A 35 -25.63 1.05 23.47
CA ILE A 35 -25.34 2.49 23.47
C ILE A 35 -23.84 2.74 23.69
N THR A 36 -23.23 2.11 24.70
CA THR A 36 -21.78 2.25 24.95
C THR A 36 -20.93 1.71 23.81
N ALA A 37 -21.35 0.62 23.17
CA ALA A 37 -20.67 0.05 22.01
C ALA A 37 -20.74 0.99 20.80
N ILE A 38 -21.90 1.60 20.53
CA ILE A 38 -22.07 2.61 19.47
C ILE A 38 -21.22 3.85 19.76
N VAL A 39 -21.26 4.37 20.99
CA VAL A 39 -20.45 5.54 21.39
C VAL A 39 -18.96 5.25 21.25
N THR A 40 -18.53 4.05 21.65
CA THR A 40 -17.14 3.62 21.50
C THR A 40 -16.76 3.47 20.03
N ALA A 41 -17.61 2.86 19.21
CA ALA A 41 -17.39 2.73 17.77
C ALA A 41 -17.28 4.11 17.09
N LEU A 42 -18.19 5.04 17.41
CA LEU A 42 -18.16 6.41 16.89
C LEU A 42 -16.91 7.19 17.35
N GLY A 43 -16.47 6.98 18.60
CA GLY A 43 -15.24 7.56 19.13
C GLY A 43 -13.98 7.03 18.44
N ILE A 44 -13.93 5.73 18.15
CA ILE A 44 -12.84 5.09 17.39
C ILE A 44 -12.85 5.58 15.93
N MET A 45 -14.03 5.81 15.35
CA MET A 45 -14.19 6.15 13.94
C MET A 45 -13.67 7.54 13.53
N ASN A 46 -13.04 8.34 14.41
CA ASN A 46 -12.39 9.63 14.11
C ASN A 46 -12.98 10.37 12.89
N ILE A 47 -14.27 10.71 12.99
CA ILE A 47 -15.08 11.20 11.87
C ILE A 47 -14.49 12.47 11.24
N GLN A 48 -13.88 13.34 12.06
CA GLN A 48 -13.21 14.56 11.58
C GLN A 48 -12.04 14.25 10.65
N PHE A 49 -11.23 13.25 10.98
CA PHE A 49 -10.15 12.81 10.10
C PHE A 49 -10.68 12.32 8.75
N TYR A 50 -11.69 11.44 8.76
CA TYR A 50 -12.22 10.89 7.50
C TYR A 50 -12.93 11.93 6.65
N THR A 51 -13.70 12.84 7.25
CA THR A 51 -14.36 13.92 6.50
C THR A 51 -13.35 14.85 5.85
N GLY A 52 -12.24 15.16 6.53
CA GLY A 52 -11.10 15.89 5.93
C GLY A 52 -10.37 15.08 4.86
N TYR A 53 -10.15 13.77 5.08
CA TYR A 53 -9.47 12.89 4.13
C TYR A 53 -10.26 12.73 2.83
N PHE A 54 -11.58 12.54 2.91
CA PHE A 54 -12.45 12.38 1.75
C PHE A 54 -12.92 13.71 1.12
N SER A 55 -12.53 14.85 1.68
CA SER A 55 -12.78 16.15 1.07
C SER A 55 -12.13 16.24 -0.31
N LYS A 56 -12.79 16.95 -1.24
CA LYS A 56 -12.24 17.25 -2.57
C LYS A 56 -10.99 18.14 -2.49
N GLU A 57 -10.83 18.87 -1.39
CA GLU A 57 -9.71 19.76 -1.12
C GLU A 57 -8.45 19.01 -0.66
N ASN A 58 -8.57 17.70 -0.35
CA ASN A 58 -7.42 16.90 0.04
C ASN A 58 -6.52 16.61 -1.17
N THR A 59 -5.53 17.47 -1.35
CA THR A 59 -4.58 17.43 -2.47
C THR A 59 -3.77 16.14 -2.48
N ASP A 60 -3.35 15.63 -1.32
CA ASP A 60 -2.56 14.40 -1.23
C ASP A 60 -3.36 13.16 -1.64
N ARG A 61 -4.62 13.05 -1.21
CA ARG A 61 -5.51 11.98 -1.66
C ARG A 61 -5.72 12.07 -3.18
N ASN A 62 -5.94 13.27 -3.71
CA ASN A 62 -6.14 13.45 -5.15
C ASN A 62 -4.90 13.05 -5.96
N LYS A 63 -3.69 13.44 -5.50
CA LYS A 63 -2.41 12.98 -6.08
C LYS A 63 -2.28 11.46 -6.05
N ARG A 64 -2.62 10.80 -4.93
CA ARG A 64 -2.62 9.32 -4.82
C ARG A 64 -3.60 8.67 -5.79
N ILE A 65 -4.78 9.27 -6.01
CA ILE A 65 -5.78 8.78 -6.96
C ILE A 65 -5.25 8.88 -8.39
N GLU A 66 -4.60 9.99 -8.75
CA GLU A 66 -4.02 10.15 -10.09
C GLU A 66 -2.86 9.16 -10.32
N ASN A 67 -1.93 9.01 -9.36
CA ASN A 67 -0.90 7.97 -9.41
C ASN A 67 -1.51 6.57 -9.58
N ALA A 68 -2.54 6.23 -8.80
CA ALA A 68 -3.22 4.94 -8.89
C ALA A 68 -3.90 4.72 -10.25
N ARG A 69 -4.41 5.78 -10.90
CA ARG A 69 -4.92 5.70 -12.27
C ARG A 69 -3.79 5.33 -13.24
N VAL A 70 -2.63 5.97 -13.12
CA VAL A 70 -1.44 5.64 -13.94
C VAL A 70 -1.02 4.19 -13.73
N TYR A 71 -0.99 3.70 -12.48
CA TYR A 71 -0.60 2.31 -12.19
C TYR A 71 -1.59 1.27 -12.73
N LYS A 72 -2.89 1.55 -12.70
CA LYS A 72 -3.90 0.68 -13.30
C LYS A 72 -3.78 0.59 -14.81
N ASP A 73 -3.41 1.70 -15.44
CA ASP A 73 -3.26 1.83 -16.88
C ASP A 73 -1.81 1.65 -17.35
N LEU A 74 -0.95 1.09 -16.50
CA LEU A 74 0.49 1.04 -16.75
C LEU A 74 0.86 0.34 -18.06
N SER A 75 0.11 -0.70 -18.43
CA SER A 75 0.27 -1.45 -19.68
C SER A 75 0.11 -0.60 -20.95
N LYS A 76 -0.46 0.60 -20.87
CA LYS A 76 -0.55 1.56 -21.98
C LYS A 76 0.75 2.34 -22.19
N TYR A 77 1.61 2.40 -21.17
CA TYR A 77 2.81 3.24 -21.16
C TYR A 77 4.12 2.45 -21.25
N ILE A 78 4.05 1.12 -21.16
CA ILE A 78 5.21 0.23 -21.22
C ILE A 78 5.05 -0.84 -22.28
N ASP A 79 6.18 -1.37 -22.76
CA ASP A 79 6.17 -2.50 -23.68
C ASP A 79 5.63 -3.78 -23.00
N ALA A 80 4.95 -4.64 -23.78
CA ALA A 80 4.31 -5.85 -23.26
C ALA A 80 5.28 -6.86 -22.62
N ASP A 81 6.55 -6.82 -23.01
CA ASP A 81 7.63 -7.67 -22.48
C ASP A 81 8.40 -7.02 -21.32
N THR A 82 8.05 -5.79 -20.92
CA THR A 82 8.61 -5.16 -19.71
C THR A 82 8.14 -5.91 -18.46
N LYS A 83 9.10 -6.33 -17.63
CA LYS A 83 8.84 -7.06 -16.37
C LYS A 83 9.26 -6.31 -15.13
N VAL A 84 10.06 -5.27 -15.27
CA VAL A 84 10.64 -4.53 -14.15
C VAL A 84 10.33 -3.05 -14.31
N VAL A 85 9.84 -2.44 -13.24
CA VAL A 85 9.68 -0.99 -13.13
C VAL A 85 10.50 -0.49 -11.95
N ILE A 86 11.34 0.51 -12.16
CA ILE A 86 12.18 1.10 -11.10
C ILE A 86 11.84 2.57 -10.88
N ASN A 87 12.47 3.18 -9.88
CA ASN A 87 12.31 4.61 -9.58
C ASN A 87 10.90 4.98 -9.08
N MET A 88 10.21 4.03 -8.46
CA MET A 88 8.88 4.24 -7.87
C MET A 88 8.95 5.01 -6.56
N ASN A 89 7.82 5.57 -6.12
CA ASN A 89 7.67 5.99 -4.73
C ASN A 89 7.66 4.77 -3.78
N SER A 90 8.34 4.88 -2.63
CA SER A 90 8.41 3.83 -1.58
C SER A 90 7.05 3.35 -1.05
N HIS A 91 6.01 4.17 -1.22
CA HIS A 91 4.65 3.82 -0.81
C HIS A 91 3.81 3.20 -1.94
N ASP A 92 4.28 3.24 -3.18
CA ASP A 92 3.49 2.92 -4.37
C ASP A 92 4.02 1.72 -5.18
N ASP A 93 5.21 1.20 -4.87
CA ASP A 93 5.75 -0.01 -5.51
C ASP A 93 4.77 -1.20 -5.40
N LYS A 94 4.17 -1.40 -4.23
CA LYS A 94 3.12 -2.40 -3.98
C LYS A 94 1.86 -2.13 -4.77
N ASN A 95 1.48 -0.87 -4.98
CA ASN A 95 0.29 -0.52 -5.76
C ASN A 95 0.47 -0.92 -7.23
N VAL A 96 1.67 -0.71 -7.79
CA VAL A 96 1.99 -1.16 -9.15
C VAL A 96 1.90 -2.68 -9.26
N MET A 97 2.53 -3.41 -8.35
CA MET A 97 2.52 -4.88 -8.35
C MET A 97 1.11 -5.45 -8.12
N PHE A 98 0.29 -4.76 -7.33
CA PHE A 98 -1.11 -5.14 -7.09
C PHE A 98 -1.96 -5.02 -8.36
N TYR A 99 -1.81 -3.93 -9.12
CA TYR A 99 -2.57 -3.73 -10.36
C TYR A 99 -1.96 -4.48 -11.57
N ASN A 100 -0.67 -4.83 -11.51
CA ASN A 100 0.06 -5.47 -12.60
C ASN A 100 0.84 -6.70 -12.09
N PRO A 101 0.19 -7.87 -11.97
CA PRO A 101 0.78 -9.06 -11.33
C PRO A 101 2.04 -9.60 -12.01
N SER A 102 2.29 -9.24 -13.27
CA SER A 102 3.44 -9.67 -14.08
C SER A 102 4.62 -8.71 -14.02
N ILE A 103 4.49 -7.59 -13.29
CA ILE A 103 5.49 -6.55 -13.15
C ILE A 103 6.04 -6.58 -11.73
N THR A 104 7.36 -6.53 -11.60
CA THR A 104 8.04 -6.29 -10.33
C THR A 104 8.44 -4.82 -10.27
N ALA A 105 7.95 -4.10 -9.26
CA ALA A 105 8.20 -2.67 -9.10
C ALA A 105 9.15 -2.40 -7.92
N TYR A 106 10.09 -1.48 -8.11
CA TYR A 106 11.08 -1.11 -7.09
C TYR A 106 11.10 0.40 -6.88
N HIS A 107 11.06 0.82 -5.61
CA HIS A 107 11.22 2.21 -5.22
C HIS A 107 12.67 2.71 -5.16
N TRP A 108 13.61 1.80 -5.39
CA TRP A 108 15.05 2.05 -5.38
C TRP A 108 15.65 1.67 -6.74
N TRP A 109 16.89 2.09 -6.96
CA TRP A 109 17.63 1.78 -8.19
C TRP A 109 18.52 0.56 -7.97
N PRO A 110 18.48 -0.44 -8.86
CA PRO A 110 19.41 -1.56 -8.81
C PRO A 110 20.86 -1.10 -8.80
N SER A 111 21.74 -1.88 -8.16
CA SER A 111 23.17 -1.62 -8.21
C SER A 111 23.69 -1.74 -9.65
N LYS A 112 24.84 -1.13 -9.95
CA LYS A 112 25.47 -1.27 -11.27
C LYS A 112 25.71 -2.74 -11.66
N ALA A 113 26.13 -3.56 -10.70
CA ALA A 113 26.34 -4.99 -10.91
C ALA A 113 25.02 -5.73 -11.24
N ASP A 114 23.90 -5.33 -10.65
CA ASP A 114 22.60 -5.92 -10.96
C ASP A 114 22.09 -5.43 -12.32
N MET A 115 22.32 -4.17 -12.69
CA MET A 115 22.05 -3.69 -14.05
C MET A 115 22.85 -4.45 -15.12
N GLU A 116 24.11 -4.81 -14.84
CA GLU A 116 24.92 -5.66 -15.73
C GLU A 116 24.36 -7.08 -15.87
N LYS A 117 23.84 -7.67 -14.78
CA LYS A 117 23.11 -8.96 -14.85
C LYS A 117 21.86 -8.85 -15.71
N LEU A 118 21.03 -7.82 -15.50
CA LEU A 118 19.85 -7.55 -16.33
C LEU A 118 20.24 -7.37 -17.80
N LEU A 119 21.37 -6.71 -18.08
CA LEU A 119 21.91 -6.54 -19.43
C LEU A 119 22.21 -7.89 -20.10
N SER A 120 22.91 -8.78 -19.40
CA SER A 120 23.26 -10.12 -19.90
C SER A 120 22.03 -10.96 -20.25
N GLN A 121 20.91 -10.71 -19.57
CA GLN A 121 19.63 -11.39 -19.78
C GLN A 121 18.70 -10.64 -20.73
N ARG A 122 19.10 -9.45 -21.20
CA ARG A 122 18.30 -8.56 -22.07
C ARG A 122 16.92 -8.24 -21.50
N ILE A 123 16.83 -8.07 -20.18
CA ILE A 123 15.57 -7.77 -19.50
C ILE A 123 15.19 -6.32 -19.75
N LYS A 124 13.98 -6.08 -20.26
CA LYS A 124 13.46 -4.71 -20.36
C LYS A 124 13.11 -4.16 -18.99
N VAL A 125 13.58 -2.95 -18.73
CA VAL A 125 13.33 -2.20 -17.50
C VAL A 125 12.63 -0.91 -17.89
N ALA A 126 11.53 -0.59 -17.23
CA ALA A 126 10.91 0.72 -17.34
C ALA A 126 11.20 1.58 -16.10
N ALA A 127 11.26 2.88 -16.28
CA ALA A 127 11.36 3.84 -15.19
C ALA A 127 10.50 5.05 -15.50
N PHE A 128 9.88 5.63 -14.48
CA PHE A 128 9.24 6.93 -14.63
C PHE A 128 10.30 8.01 -14.87
N ARG A 129 9.94 9.04 -15.63
CA ARG A 129 10.74 10.27 -15.74
C ARG A 129 11.09 10.76 -14.33
N ASP A 130 12.30 11.31 -14.18
CA ASP A 130 12.78 11.86 -12.91
C ASP A 130 11.71 12.73 -12.25
N HIS A 131 11.42 12.44 -10.98
CA HIS A 131 10.45 13.19 -10.19
C HIS A 131 10.94 13.34 -8.75
N ASP A 132 10.88 14.56 -8.23
CA ASP A 132 11.26 14.90 -6.85
C ASP A 132 12.63 14.30 -6.45
N GLN A 133 12.66 13.43 -5.43
CA GLN A 133 13.87 12.74 -4.95
C GLN A 133 14.25 11.47 -5.72
N TYR A 134 13.43 11.05 -6.69
CA TYR A 134 13.60 9.82 -7.45
C TYR A 134 14.20 10.15 -8.81
N VAL A 135 15.50 10.47 -8.78
CA VAL A 135 16.29 10.82 -9.97
C VAL A 135 17.10 9.59 -10.40
N LEU A 136 16.98 9.21 -11.67
CA LEU A 136 17.70 8.06 -12.20
C LEU A 136 19.21 8.34 -12.27
N PRO A 137 20.05 7.45 -11.72
CA PRO A 137 21.51 7.53 -11.89
C PRO A 137 21.94 7.34 -13.36
N ASP A 138 23.07 7.93 -13.75
CA ASP A 138 23.58 7.86 -15.12
C ASP A 138 23.77 6.43 -15.64
N TYR A 139 24.25 5.52 -14.78
CA TYR A 139 24.45 4.12 -15.17
C TYR A 139 23.14 3.39 -15.50
N VAL A 140 22.02 3.84 -14.92
CA VAL A 140 20.69 3.33 -15.27
C VAL A 140 20.23 3.95 -16.57
N ARG A 141 20.39 5.28 -16.75
CA ARG A 141 20.00 5.98 -18.00
C ARG A 141 20.71 5.45 -19.24
N GLN A 142 21.94 4.98 -19.09
CA GLN A 142 22.74 4.39 -20.16
C GLN A 142 22.33 2.94 -20.48
N TYR A 143 21.40 2.35 -19.73
CA TYR A 143 20.96 0.98 -19.95
C TYR A 143 20.21 0.85 -21.29
N PRO A 144 20.69 0.01 -22.24
CA PRO A 144 20.13 -0.04 -23.60
C PRO A 144 18.67 -0.48 -23.70
N TYR A 145 18.18 -1.23 -22.72
CA TYR A 145 16.79 -1.72 -22.67
C TYR A 145 15.94 -0.95 -21.65
N LEU A 146 16.33 0.29 -21.34
CA LEU A 146 15.56 1.19 -20.49
C LEU A 146 14.45 1.87 -21.30
N GLN A 147 13.23 1.78 -20.82
CA GLN A 147 12.09 2.55 -21.29
C GLN A 147 11.75 3.64 -20.28
N ILE A 148 11.73 4.90 -20.74
CA ILE A 148 11.26 6.01 -19.90
C ILE A 148 9.76 6.16 -20.10
N ILE A 149 9.01 6.09 -18.99
CA ILE A 149 7.59 6.40 -18.92
C ILE A 149 7.48 7.92 -18.76
N GLU A 150 6.99 8.58 -19.81
CA GLU A 150 6.84 10.04 -19.91
C GLU A 150 5.71 10.64 -19.05
N VAL A 151 5.14 9.85 -18.14
CA VAL A 151 4.09 10.28 -17.21
C VAL A 151 4.74 10.75 -15.91
N ASN A 152 4.36 11.94 -15.45
CA ASN A 152 4.83 12.45 -14.16
C ASN A 152 4.03 11.82 -13.02
N LEU A 153 4.73 11.25 -12.05
CA LEU A 153 4.15 10.82 -10.78
C LEU A 153 4.27 11.93 -9.75
N PHE A 154 3.34 11.97 -8.81
CA PHE A 154 3.45 12.79 -7.62
C PHE A 154 4.23 12.03 -6.53
N SER A 155 5.19 12.68 -5.88
CA SER A 155 5.76 12.15 -4.64
C SER A 155 4.95 12.58 -3.41
N PHE A 156 5.24 11.90 -2.30
CA PHE A 156 4.68 12.14 -0.98
C PHE A 156 5.87 12.19 -0.01
N GLU A 157 5.85 13.16 0.90
CA GLU A 157 6.76 13.21 2.06
C GLU A 157 6.36 12.19 3.12
#